data_AF-R5EJE7-F1
#
_entry.id   AF-R5EJE7-F1
#
_cell.length_a   1.000
_cell.length_b   1.000
_cell.length_c   1.000
_cell.angle_alpha   90.00
_cell.angle_beta   90.00
_cell.angle_gamma   90.00
#
_symmetry.space_group_name_H-M   'P 1'
#
loop_
_entity.id
_entity.type
_entity.pdbx_description
1 polymer ?
#
loop_
_entity_poly.entity_id
_entity_poly.type
_entity_poly.pdbx_seq_one_letter_code
_entity_poly.pdbx_strand_id
1 'polypeptide(L)'
;MKNRIHLYVSRKNALTWLMALCMVCSAVARIALSGLKGSGDAHFVWSQIVLPVAAALLYALIALLSGKEQFYKTAIPVWLMALYAGMTFSAGVSSRLMAFLFWVAVIFFAFLYTDITAGRRKHAVLLLFPILCCPLLFLMYCYRAFLLQHDYYAGGKCLPDFLMVLGMLILLFGIRVHPVDEYHPTWGDRTDGRRLRTLPPMAQVSPYIMVTRNTSSNLFEDSLEITHIDRYIRRKRREGLTSFGITHVLLAAYCRGVCRYPGLNRFLAGQKVYTHGDDIQYCMTVKKEMTADSPDTIVKVHLNPHDTADDVYRKLQSAVENVKNTPLDSSFDNTAGALTLIPGVFLKFTVWLLKTMDYFGMLPKFLLEVSPFHGSLFFTSMGSLGIPPIYHHLYDFGNLPVFGAFGMKRRAVEVQEDGSVVEKKYVDIKFTMDERIVDGFYYAAFFKHYRRILAHPEILDNPPEEVLSDID
;
A
#
# COMPACT_ATOMS: atom_id res chain seq x y z
N MET A 1 0.98 -16.96 -9.37
CA MET A 1 2.22 -16.18 -9.62
C MET A 1 3.53 -16.96 -9.44
N LYS A 2 3.52 -18.30 -9.32
CA LYS A 2 4.67 -19.19 -8.97
C LYS A 2 5.95 -19.11 -9.83
N ASN A 3 6.02 -18.24 -10.84
CA ASN A 3 7.14 -18.13 -11.77
C ASN A 3 7.73 -16.71 -11.96
N ARG A 4 7.34 -15.71 -11.17
CA ARG A 4 7.98 -14.39 -11.26
C ARG A 4 9.23 -14.31 -10.38
N ILE A 5 10.25 -13.64 -10.87
CA ILE A 5 11.45 -13.28 -10.09
C ILE A 5 11.32 -11.83 -9.68
N HIS A 6 11.57 -11.50 -8.41
CA HIS A 6 11.68 -10.11 -7.99
C HIS A 6 13.15 -9.70 -7.90
N LEU A 7 13.48 -8.64 -8.63
CA LEU A 7 14.79 -8.01 -8.58
C LEU A 7 14.75 -6.90 -7.55
N TYR A 8 15.78 -6.81 -6.72
CA TYR A 8 15.90 -5.75 -5.73
C TYR A 8 17.33 -5.24 -5.61
N VAL A 9 17.43 -4.03 -5.06
CA VAL A 9 18.69 -3.38 -4.71
C VAL A 9 18.61 -2.90 -3.27
N SER A 10 19.70 -3.07 -2.52
CA SER A 10 19.79 -2.64 -1.13
C SER A 10 20.56 -1.33 -0.99
N ARG A 11 20.04 -0.40 -0.18
CA ARG A 11 20.76 0.81 0.25
C ARG A 11 22.03 0.51 1.06
N LYS A 12 22.17 -0.71 1.59
CA LYS A 12 23.39 -1.15 2.30
C LYS A 12 24.53 -1.50 1.35
N ASN A 13 24.24 -1.69 0.05
CA ASN A 13 25.26 -2.01 -0.94
C ASN A 13 25.96 -0.73 -1.41
N ALA A 14 27.31 -0.72 -1.36
CA ALA A 14 28.12 0.40 -1.81
C ALA A 14 27.90 0.73 -3.30
N LEU A 15 27.60 -0.28 -4.13
CA LEU A 15 27.32 -0.10 -5.56
C LEU A 15 26.07 0.75 -5.81
N THR A 16 25.06 0.67 -4.92
CA THR A 16 23.86 1.50 -5.01
C THR A 16 24.19 2.98 -4.79
N TRP A 17 25.07 3.27 -3.83
CA TRP A 17 25.54 4.64 -3.55
C TRP A 17 26.45 5.17 -4.66
N LEU A 18 27.31 4.31 -5.21
CA LEU A 18 28.16 4.68 -6.34
C LEU A 18 27.32 5.00 -7.59
N MET A 19 26.28 4.21 -7.89
CA MET A 19 25.31 4.55 -8.93
C MET A 19 24.63 5.89 -8.65
N ALA A 20 24.16 6.12 -7.42
CA ALA A 20 23.48 7.36 -7.07
C ALA A 20 24.41 8.57 -7.23
N LEU A 21 25.68 8.44 -6.85
CA LEU A 21 26.72 9.44 -7.09
C LEU A 21 26.87 9.73 -8.59
N CYS A 22 26.97 8.69 -9.44
CA CYS A 22 27.02 8.86 -10.90
C CYS A 22 25.79 9.59 -11.46
N MET A 23 24.59 9.29 -10.95
CA MET A 23 23.33 9.96 -11.34
C MET A 23 23.31 11.44 -10.92
N VAL A 24 23.76 11.74 -9.71
CA VAL A 24 23.85 13.12 -9.20
C VAL A 24 24.92 13.90 -9.97
N CYS A 25 26.10 13.31 -10.19
CA CYS A 25 27.16 13.92 -11.01
C CYS A 25 26.69 14.18 -12.44
N SER A 26 25.91 13.27 -13.04
CA SER A 26 25.26 13.50 -14.33
C SER A 26 24.33 14.71 -14.27
N ALA A 27 23.44 14.79 -13.28
CA ALA A 27 22.52 15.91 -13.13
C ALA A 27 23.25 17.26 -12.95
N VAL A 28 24.26 17.29 -12.08
CA VAL A 28 25.09 18.49 -11.85
C VAL A 28 25.85 18.89 -13.11
N ALA A 29 26.46 17.93 -13.82
CA ALA A 29 27.16 18.20 -15.06
C ALA A 29 26.23 18.78 -16.14
N ARG A 30 24.98 18.31 -16.27
CA ARG A 30 23.99 18.88 -17.19
C ARG A 30 23.70 20.33 -16.87
N ILE A 31 23.44 20.63 -15.60
CA ILE A 31 23.12 21.99 -15.14
C ILE A 31 24.33 22.91 -15.39
N ALA A 32 25.53 22.51 -14.95
CA ALA A 32 26.75 23.31 -15.09
C ALA A 32 27.10 23.60 -16.57
N LEU A 33 27.05 22.57 -17.43
CA LEU A 33 27.37 22.71 -18.86
C LEU A 33 26.31 23.50 -19.65
N SER A 34 25.04 23.45 -19.21
CA SER A 34 23.95 24.24 -19.80
C SER A 34 23.91 25.69 -19.33
N GLY A 35 24.22 25.95 -18.05
CA GLY A 35 24.19 27.28 -17.43
C GLY A 35 25.23 28.25 -18.01
N LEU A 36 26.28 27.70 -18.63
CA LEU A 36 27.31 28.46 -19.35
C LEU A 36 26.85 29.03 -20.71
N LYS A 37 25.68 28.63 -21.24
CA LYS A 37 25.28 28.95 -22.62
C LYS A 37 24.11 29.93 -22.81
N GLY A 38 23.55 30.48 -21.73
CA GLY A 38 22.36 31.35 -21.82
C GLY A 38 21.11 30.56 -22.21
N SER A 39 19.95 31.04 -21.80
CA SER A 39 18.67 30.33 -21.94
C SER A 39 18.35 30.04 -23.40
N GLY A 40 18.46 28.77 -23.81
CA GLY A 40 17.81 28.28 -25.02
C GLY A 40 16.29 28.36 -24.91
N ASP A 41 15.62 28.12 -26.04
CA ASP A 41 14.16 28.01 -26.15
C ASP A 41 13.57 27.14 -25.02
N ALA A 42 12.37 27.46 -24.54
CA ALA A 42 11.71 26.75 -23.44
C ALA A 42 11.62 25.25 -23.72
N HIS A 43 11.40 24.86 -24.99
CA HIS A 43 11.42 23.48 -25.42
C HIS A 43 12.77 22.80 -25.17
N PHE A 44 13.89 23.48 -25.43
CA PHE A 44 15.24 22.95 -25.19
C PHE A 44 15.49 22.76 -23.69
N VAL A 45 15.07 23.70 -22.84
CA VAL A 45 15.24 23.59 -21.39
C VAL A 45 14.48 22.38 -20.84
N TRP A 46 13.21 22.23 -21.20
CA TRP A 46 12.40 21.11 -20.72
C TRP A 46 12.90 19.76 -21.24
N SER A 47 13.21 19.67 -22.54
CA SER A 47 13.59 18.40 -23.18
C SER A 47 15.03 17.97 -22.90
N GLN A 48 16.01 18.89 -22.88
CA GLN A 48 17.44 18.56 -22.82
C GLN A 48 18.07 18.75 -21.44
N ILE A 49 17.44 19.53 -20.56
CA ILE A 49 17.96 19.79 -19.20
C ILE A 49 17.05 19.13 -18.16
N VAL A 50 15.78 19.56 -18.08
CA VAL A 50 14.88 19.13 -17.00
C VAL A 50 14.55 17.63 -17.09
N LEU A 51 14.16 17.14 -18.27
CA LEU A 51 13.79 15.74 -18.47
C LEU A 51 14.90 14.75 -18.06
N PRO A 52 16.14 14.84 -18.57
CA PRO A 52 17.19 13.89 -18.18
C PRO A 52 17.68 14.08 -16.73
N VAL A 53 17.65 15.30 -16.18
CA VAL A 53 17.93 15.54 -14.75
C VAL A 53 16.87 14.84 -13.89
N ALA A 54 15.59 15.03 -14.21
CA ALA A 54 14.49 14.37 -13.51
C ALA A 54 14.61 12.85 -13.61
N ALA A 55 14.97 12.31 -14.78
CA ALA A 55 15.17 10.88 -14.95
C ALA A 55 16.33 10.33 -14.10
N ALA A 56 17.48 11.00 -14.09
CA ALA A 56 18.63 10.58 -13.28
C ALA A 56 18.33 10.62 -11.77
N LEU A 57 17.73 11.71 -11.28
CA LEU A 57 17.38 11.86 -9.87
C LEU A 57 16.28 10.88 -9.46
N LEU A 58 15.25 10.68 -10.29
CA LEU A 58 14.18 9.72 -10.03
C LEU A 58 14.72 8.28 -9.98
N TYR A 59 15.66 7.92 -10.87
CA TYR A 59 16.31 6.62 -10.84
C TYR A 59 17.08 6.40 -9.54
N ALA A 60 17.87 7.38 -9.11
CA ALA A 60 18.61 7.32 -7.85
C ALA A 60 17.67 7.23 -6.63
N LEU A 61 16.61 8.04 -6.59
CA LEU A 61 15.62 8.03 -5.51
C LEU A 61 14.90 6.69 -5.41
N ILE A 62 14.44 6.14 -6.53
CA ILE A 62 13.77 4.82 -6.55
C ILE A 62 14.72 3.75 -6.05
N ALA A 63 15.96 3.71 -6.54
CA ALA A 63 16.94 2.70 -6.13
C ALA A 63 17.34 2.80 -4.64
N LEU A 64 17.45 4.00 -4.09
CA LEU A 64 17.85 4.22 -2.69
C LEU A 64 16.69 4.04 -1.70
N LEU A 65 15.52 4.61 -2.00
CA LEU A 65 14.38 4.66 -1.07
C LEU A 65 13.46 3.46 -1.21
N SER A 66 13.25 2.97 -2.43
CA SER A 66 12.26 1.93 -2.73
C SER A 66 12.87 0.72 -3.45
N GLY A 67 14.20 0.66 -3.59
CA GLY A 67 14.89 -0.37 -4.37
C GLY A 67 14.72 -1.79 -3.82
N LYS A 68 14.41 -1.95 -2.53
CA LYS A 68 14.16 -3.25 -1.92
C LYS A 68 12.82 -3.85 -2.35
N GLU A 69 11.80 -3.01 -2.52
CA GLU A 69 10.39 -3.43 -2.71
C GLU A 69 9.88 -3.16 -4.13
N GLN A 70 10.30 -2.06 -4.73
CA GLN A 70 9.73 -1.50 -5.97
C GLN A 70 10.80 -1.18 -7.02
N PHE A 71 11.86 -1.99 -7.11
CA PHE A 71 12.93 -1.81 -8.09
C PHE A 71 12.42 -1.73 -9.54
N TYR A 72 11.34 -2.46 -9.87
CA TYR A 72 10.70 -2.42 -11.19
C TYR A 72 10.25 -1.01 -11.61
N LYS A 73 10.05 -0.08 -10.67
CA LYS A 73 9.70 1.32 -10.97
C LYS A 73 10.86 2.11 -11.58
N THR A 74 12.10 1.60 -11.53
CA THR A 74 13.23 2.17 -12.28
C THR A 74 12.99 2.20 -13.79
N ALA A 75 12.02 1.42 -14.29
CA ALA A 75 11.56 1.52 -15.67
C ALA A 75 11.00 2.92 -16.01
N ILE A 76 10.37 3.64 -15.06
CA ILE A 76 9.83 4.98 -15.29
C ILE A 76 10.93 5.95 -15.74
N PRO A 77 12.02 6.16 -14.97
CA PRO A 77 13.12 7.00 -15.42
C PRO A 77 13.83 6.46 -16.66
N VAL A 78 13.87 5.14 -16.89
CA VAL A 78 14.39 4.58 -18.15
C VAL A 78 13.53 5.00 -19.36
N TRP A 79 12.21 5.04 -19.23
CA TRP A 79 11.31 5.58 -20.26
C TRP A 79 11.52 7.08 -20.50
N LEU A 80 11.76 7.87 -19.44
CA LEU A 80 12.09 9.30 -19.59
C LEU A 80 13.44 9.49 -20.29
N MET A 81 14.42 8.65 -20.00
CA MET A 81 15.72 8.63 -20.68
C MET A 81 15.59 8.21 -22.14
N ALA A 82 14.73 7.23 -22.44
CA ALA A 82 14.42 6.81 -23.79
C ALA A 82 13.81 7.95 -24.62
N LEU A 83 12.85 8.68 -24.02
CA LEU A 83 12.26 9.87 -24.63
C LEU A 83 13.32 10.97 -24.88
N TYR A 84 14.16 11.25 -23.88
CA TYR A 84 15.28 12.19 -24.00
C TYR A 84 16.22 11.80 -25.16
N ALA A 85 16.73 10.57 -25.16
CA ALA A 85 17.67 10.09 -26.17
C ALA A 85 17.08 10.19 -27.58
N GLY A 86 15.81 9.80 -27.75
CA GLY A 86 15.12 9.90 -29.04
C GLY A 86 15.02 11.34 -29.55
N MET A 87 14.69 12.30 -28.67
CA MET A 87 14.63 13.72 -29.03
C MET A 87 16.01 14.28 -29.39
N THR A 88 17.04 13.98 -28.59
CA THR A 88 18.41 14.47 -28.81
C THR A 88 19.00 13.93 -30.11
N PHE A 89 18.81 12.64 -30.39
CA PHE A 89 19.30 12.04 -31.64
C PHE A 89 18.55 12.56 -32.87
N SER A 90 17.23 12.74 -32.77
CA SER A 90 16.42 13.28 -33.87
C SER A 90 16.80 14.71 -34.24
N ALA A 91 17.21 15.52 -33.25
CA ALA A 91 17.71 16.88 -33.49
C ALA A 91 19.08 16.90 -34.17
N GLY A 92 19.90 15.85 -34.00
CA GLY A 92 21.27 15.77 -34.51
C GLY A 92 21.43 15.10 -35.88
N VAL A 93 20.38 14.49 -36.43
CA VAL A 93 20.46 13.68 -37.65
C VAL A 93 19.55 14.23 -38.75
N SER A 94 20.11 14.43 -39.95
CA SER A 94 19.34 14.95 -41.11
C SER A 94 18.41 13.91 -41.75
N SER A 95 18.67 12.61 -41.56
CA SER A 95 17.87 11.52 -42.14
C SER A 95 16.69 11.13 -41.25
N ARG A 96 15.47 11.30 -41.76
CA ARG A 96 14.22 10.91 -41.08
C ARG A 96 14.15 9.40 -40.82
N LEU A 97 14.67 8.57 -41.73
CA LEU A 97 14.68 7.12 -41.56
C LEU A 97 15.59 6.70 -40.40
N MET A 98 16.76 7.32 -40.28
CA MET A 98 17.71 7.02 -39.20
C MET A 98 17.15 7.45 -37.83
N ALA A 99 16.50 8.62 -37.76
CA ALA A 99 15.79 9.04 -36.56
C ALA A 99 14.67 8.06 -36.16
N PHE A 100 13.85 7.61 -37.13
CA PHE A 100 12.79 6.63 -36.89
C PHE A 100 13.34 5.28 -36.37
N LEU A 101 14.37 4.72 -37.01
CA LEU A 101 14.97 3.47 -36.56
C LEU A 101 15.55 3.58 -35.15
N PHE A 102 16.13 4.73 -34.80
CA PHE A 102 16.63 4.98 -33.44
C PHE A 102 15.50 5.04 -32.42
N TRP A 103 14.37 5.68 -32.73
CA TRP A 103 13.18 5.65 -31.87
C TRP A 103 12.69 4.23 -31.61
N VAL A 104 12.60 3.40 -32.66
CA VAL A 104 12.21 1.99 -32.51
C VAL A 104 13.19 1.25 -31.60
N ALA A 105 14.50 1.44 -31.77
CA ALA A 105 15.52 0.79 -30.95
C ALA A 105 15.42 1.20 -29.46
N VAL A 106 15.24 2.49 -29.19
CA VAL A 106 15.17 3.03 -27.82
C VAL A 106 13.85 2.67 -27.12
N ILE A 107 12.73 2.65 -27.84
CA ILE A 107 11.45 2.14 -27.33
C ILE A 107 11.54 0.64 -27.02
N PHE A 108 12.15 -0.14 -27.92
CA PHE A 108 12.36 -1.57 -27.71
C PHE A 108 13.23 -1.84 -26.48
N PHE A 109 14.33 -1.08 -26.31
CA PHE A 109 15.17 -1.12 -25.12
C PHE A 109 14.35 -0.86 -23.84
N ALA A 110 13.54 0.20 -23.81
CA ALA A 110 12.74 0.56 -22.64
C ALA A 110 11.69 -0.52 -22.29
N PHE A 111 11.03 -1.09 -23.31
CA PHE A 111 10.12 -2.23 -23.11
C PHE A 111 10.83 -3.44 -22.53
N LEU A 112 12.00 -3.78 -23.08
CA LEU A 112 12.72 -4.97 -22.70
C LEU A 112 13.30 -4.83 -21.28
N TYR A 113 13.82 -3.64 -20.92
CA TYR A 113 14.18 -3.31 -19.54
C TYR A 113 12.97 -3.42 -18.60
N THR A 114 11.82 -2.88 -18.98
CA THR A 114 10.58 -2.93 -18.18
C THR A 114 10.13 -4.37 -17.93
N ASP A 115 10.16 -5.21 -18.96
CA ASP A 115 9.74 -6.61 -18.86
C ASP A 115 10.66 -7.43 -17.95
N ILE A 116 11.98 -7.23 -18.05
CA ILE A 116 12.95 -7.93 -17.20
C ILE A 116 12.83 -7.46 -15.74
N THR A 117 12.79 -6.14 -15.51
CA THR A 117 12.66 -5.60 -14.16
C THR A 117 11.31 -5.88 -13.51
N ALA A 118 10.25 -6.06 -14.31
CA ALA A 118 8.95 -6.54 -13.83
C ALA A 118 8.93 -8.05 -13.51
N GLY A 119 10.01 -8.78 -13.78
CA GLY A 119 10.18 -10.15 -13.32
C GLY A 119 9.36 -11.21 -14.05
N ARG A 120 8.84 -10.89 -15.25
CA ARG A 120 7.93 -11.80 -15.98
C ARG A 120 8.63 -13.04 -16.54
N ARG A 121 9.93 -12.95 -16.85
CA ARG A 121 10.72 -14.02 -17.49
C ARG A 121 11.98 -14.32 -16.68
N LYS A 122 12.04 -15.51 -16.05
CA LYS A 122 13.13 -15.91 -15.14
C LYS A 122 14.53 -15.84 -15.79
N HIS A 123 14.66 -16.37 -16.99
CA HIS A 123 15.95 -16.44 -17.71
C HIS A 123 16.39 -15.10 -18.33
N ALA A 124 15.50 -14.11 -18.39
CA ALA A 124 15.79 -12.84 -19.03
C ALA A 124 16.64 -11.89 -18.18
N VAL A 125 16.84 -12.18 -16.88
CA VAL A 125 17.69 -11.36 -16.00
C VAL A 125 19.13 -11.28 -16.53
N LEU A 126 19.66 -12.38 -17.09
CA LEU A 126 20.99 -12.42 -17.72
C LEU A 126 21.10 -11.49 -18.93
N LEU A 127 19.99 -11.16 -19.58
CA LEU A 127 19.97 -10.24 -20.71
C LEU A 127 20.18 -8.78 -20.28
N LEU A 128 19.95 -8.40 -19.01
CA LEU A 128 20.13 -7.02 -18.55
C LEU A 128 21.53 -6.48 -18.85
N PHE A 129 22.56 -7.33 -18.72
CA PHE A 129 23.94 -6.95 -18.97
C PHE A 129 24.19 -6.54 -20.43
N PRO A 130 23.98 -7.42 -21.43
CA PRO A 130 24.20 -7.04 -22.83
C PRO A 130 23.31 -5.87 -23.27
N ILE A 131 22.08 -5.77 -22.75
CA ILE A 131 21.17 -4.65 -23.07
C ILE A 131 21.73 -3.32 -22.59
N LEU A 132 22.21 -3.23 -21.34
CA LEU A 132 22.76 -2.01 -20.78
C LEU A 132 24.14 -1.65 -21.37
N CYS A 133 24.87 -2.62 -21.93
CA CYS A 133 26.09 -2.36 -22.68
C CYS A 133 25.84 -1.66 -24.03
N CYS A 134 24.70 -1.88 -24.69
CA CYS A 134 24.41 -1.28 -26.00
C CYS A 134 24.41 0.27 -25.98
N PRO A 135 23.72 0.96 -25.06
CA PRO A 135 23.81 2.41 -24.93
C PRO A 135 25.22 2.89 -24.62
N LEU A 136 26.00 2.16 -23.82
CA LEU A 136 27.39 2.52 -23.51
C LEU A 136 28.25 2.49 -24.77
N LEU A 137 28.15 1.43 -25.58
CA LEU A 137 28.90 1.31 -26.84
C LEU A 137 28.53 2.43 -27.83
N PHE A 138 27.24 2.77 -27.92
CA PHE A 138 26.78 3.89 -28.73
C PHE A 138 27.37 5.23 -28.24
N LEU A 139 27.35 5.47 -26.92
CA LEU A 139 27.97 6.66 -26.35
C LEU A 139 29.48 6.68 -26.60
N MET A 140 30.19 5.56 -26.40
CA MET A 140 31.63 5.46 -26.69
C MET A 140 31.95 5.82 -28.15
N TYR A 141 31.10 5.42 -29.10
CA TYR A 141 31.22 5.81 -30.49
C TYR A 141 31.04 7.34 -30.67
N CYS A 142 30.05 7.95 -30.02
CA CYS A 142 29.89 9.41 -30.02
C CYS A 142 31.09 10.13 -29.37
N TYR A 143 31.71 9.51 -28.37
CA TYR A 143 32.91 9.98 -27.68
C TYR A 143 34.22 9.85 -28.46
N ARG A 144 34.22 9.17 -29.61
CA ARG A 144 35.45 8.94 -30.39
C ARG A 144 36.19 10.23 -30.73
N ALA A 145 35.47 11.34 -30.95
CA ALA A 145 36.09 12.63 -31.25
C ALA A 145 36.90 13.16 -30.06
N PHE A 146 36.39 12.99 -28.83
CA PHE A 146 37.15 13.29 -27.62
C PHE A 146 38.33 12.32 -27.44
N LEU A 147 38.08 11.00 -27.56
CA LEU A 147 39.08 9.96 -27.29
C LEU A 147 40.24 9.95 -28.29
N LEU A 148 39.97 10.24 -29.57
CA LEU A 148 40.96 10.17 -30.64
C LEU A 148 41.51 11.55 -31.02
N GLN A 149 40.70 12.61 -30.93
CA GLN A 149 41.05 13.95 -31.41
C GLN A 149 41.25 14.97 -30.28
N HIS A 150 41.13 14.55 -29.01
CA HIS A 150 41.29 15.41 -27.82
C HIS A 150 40.36 16.63 -27.80
N ASP A 151 39.19 16.54 -28.43
CA ASP A 151 38.16 17.60 -28.40
C ASP A 151 37.42 17.62 -27.05
N TYR A 152 37.96 18.40 -26.11
CA TYR A 152 37.39 18.59 -24.78
C TYR A 152 35.96 19.14 -24.79
N TYR A 153 35.56 19.87 -25.84
CA TYR A 153 34.22 20.44 -25.95
C TYR A 153 33.19 19.38 -26.33
N ALA A 154 33.51 18.50 -27.28
CA ALA A 154 32.67 17.34 -27.61
C ALA A 154 32.58 16.34 -26.45
N GLY A 155 33.69 16.12 -25.73
CA GLY A 155 33.74 15.26 -24.54
C GLY A 155 32.88 15.78 -23.39
N GLY A 156 32.91 17.09 -23.14
CA GLY A 156 32.07 17.74 -22.13
C GLY A 156 30.57 17.53 -22.40
N LYS A 157 30.12 17.65 -23.66
CA LYS A 157 28.69 17.46 -24.02
C LYS A 157 28.17 16.06 -23.71
N CYS A 158 29.01 15.03 -23.89
CA CYS A 158 28.58 13.65 -23.71
C CYS A 158 28.79 13.15 -22.26
N LEU A 159 29.52 13.91 -21.41
CA LEU A 159 29.85 13.56 -20.01
C LEU A 159 28.64 13.18 -19.17
N PRO A 160 27.54 13.93 -19.20
CA PRO A 160 26.40 13.57 -18.38
C PRO A 160 25.71 12.29 -18.85
N ASP A 161 25.68 12.00 -20.15
CA ASP A 161 25.08 10.77 -20.68
C ASP A 161 25.92 9.55 -20.30
N PHE A 162 27.25 9.67 -20.38
CA PHE A 162 28.17 8.62 -19.95
C PHE A 162 28.04 8.30 -18.47
N LEU A 163 28.04 9.32 -17.60
CA LEU A 163 27.88 9.13 -16.15
C LEU A 163 26.55 8.44 -15.81
N MET A 164 25.48 8.79 -16.53
CA MET A 164 24.16 8.21 -16.32
C MET A 164 24.13 6.71 -16.69
N VAL A 165 24.65 6.34 -17.87
CA VAL A 165 24.71 4.93 -18.31
C VAL A 165 25.70 4.12 -17.46
N LEU A 166 26.83 4.72 -17.08
CA LEU A 166 27.79 4.11 -16.15
C LEU A 166 27.12 3.79 -14.81
N GLY A 167 26.32 4.71 -14.27
CA GLY A 167 25.54 4.48 -13.06
C GLY A 167 24.61 3.27 -13.18
N MET A 168 23.90 3.12 -14.30
CA MET A 168 23.03 1.95 -14.54
C MET A 168 23.81 0.64 -14.58
N LEU A 169 24.98 0.63 -15.23
CA LEU A 169 25.86 -0.54 -15.30
C LEU A 169 26.44 -0.93 -13.94
N ILE A 170 26.82 0.06 -13.12
CA ILE A 170 27.28 -0.18 -11.74
C ILE A 170 26.15 -0.83 -10.92
N LEU A 171 24.91 -0.35 -11.07
CA LEU A 171 23.77 -0.89 -10.34
C LEU A 171 23.49 -2.35 -10.69
N LEU A 172 23.74 -2.76 -11.94
CA LEU A 172 23.51 -4.13 -12.37
C LEU A 172 24.26 -5.16 -11.50
N PHE A 173 25.48 -4.85 -11.09
CA PHE A 173 26.25 -5.70 -10.18
C PHE A 173 25.72 -5.68 -8.73
N GLY A 174 24.87 -4.71 -8.41
CA GLY A 174 24.18 -4.61 -7.12
C GLY A 174 22.80 -5.26 -7.09
N ILE A 175 22.23 -5.65 -8.24
CA ILE A 175 20.93 -6.31 -8.34
C ILE A 175 21.00 -7.72 -7.73
N ARG A 176 20.01 -8.05 -6.91
CA ARG A 176 19.82 -9.37 -6.32
C ARG A 176 18.40 -9.88 -6.63
N VAL A 177 18.24 -11.19 -6.57
CA VAL A 177 16.94 -11.87 -6.70
C VAL A 177 16.45 -12.22 -5.30
N HIS A 178 15.21 -11.85 -4.95
CA HIS A 178 14.62 -12.27 -3.67
C HIS A 178 14.36 -13.78 -3.62
N PRO A 179 14.36 -14.39 -2.43
CA PRO A 179 13.92 -15.77 -2.23
C PRO A 179 12.47 -15.97 -2.67
N VAL A 180 12.12 -17.20 -3.08
CA VAL A 180 10.92 -17.54 -3.86
C VAL A 180 9.59 -17.42 -3.08
N ASP A 181 9.65 -17.25 -1.76
CA ASP A 181 8.51 -17.52 -0.88
C ASP A 181 7.77 -16.26 -0.36
N GLU A 182 8.27 -15.05 -0.60
CA GLU A 182 7.61 -13.80 -0.17
C GLU A 182 6.87 -13.11 -1.33
N TYR A 183 5.68 -12.57 -1.04
CA TYR A 183 4.98 -11.72 -2.01
C TYR A 183 5.76 -10.40 -2.20
N HIS A 184 5.91 -9.99 -3.45
CA HIS A 184 6.51 -8.70 -3.77
C HIS A 184 5.56 -7.81 -4.58
N PRO A 185 5.54 -6.49 -4.29
CA PRO A 185 4.73 -5.56 -5.06
C PRO A 185 5.05 -5.62 -6.54
N THR A 186 4.01 -5.55 -7.36
CA THR A 186 4.07 -5.55 -8.82
C THR A 186 3.32 -4.36 -9.39
N TRP A 187 3.46 -4.13 -10.70
CA TRP A 187 2.75 -3.06 -11.40
C TRP A 187 1.23 -3.11 -11.14
N GLY A 188 0.69 -1.99 -10.68
CA GLY A 188 -0.72 -1.80 -10.36
C GLY A 188 -1.13 -2.12 -8.92
N ASP A 189 -0.20 -2.61 -8.10
CA ASP A 189 -0.38 -2.69 -6.65
C ASP A 189 -0.27 -1.30 -6.03
N ARG A 190 -0.85 -1.16 -4.84
CA ARG A 190 -0.80 0.06 -4.04
C ARG A 190 0.19 -0.10 -2.88
N THR A 191 0.48 1.01 -2.22
CA THR A 191 1.33 1.03 -1.01
C THR A 191 0.66 0.36 0.20
N ASP A 192 -0.68 0.33 0.23
CA ASP A 192 -1.53 -0.29 1.25
C ASP A 192 -2.07 -1.67 0.85
N GLY A 193 -1.80 -2.18 -0.35
CA GLY A 193 -2.30 -3.49 -0.71
C GLY A 193 -1.94 -4.01 -2.10
N ARG A 194 -2.04 -5.34 -2.22
CA ARG A 194 -1.83 -6.10 -3.45
C ARG A 194 -3.10 -6.11 -4.30
N ARG A 195 -2.99 -5.90 -5.61
CA ARG A 195 -4.15 -6.02 -6.51
C ARG A 195 -4.49 -7.47 -6.78
N LEU A 196 -5.77 -7.84 -6.65
CA LEU A 196 -6.28 -9.16 -7.07
C LEU A 196 -6.56 -9.16 -8.58
N ARG A 197 -6.08 -10.17 -9.29
CA ARG A 197 -6.11 -10.25 -10.76
C ARG A 197 -6.85 -11.48 -11.30
N THR A 198 -7.05 -12.51 -10.47
CA THR A 198 -7.75 -13.75 -10.84
C THR A 198 -9.20 -13.79 -10.33
N LEU A 199 -9.77 -12.64 -9.98
CA LEU A 199 -11.18 -12.53 -9.63
C LEU A 199 -12.08 -12.87 -10.83
N PRO A 200 -13.26 -13.45 -10.61
CA PRO A 200 -14.21 -13.71 -11.68
C PRO A 200 -14.63 -12.40 -12.37
N PRO A 201 -15.01 -12.41 -13.66
CA PRO A 201 -15.34 -11.21 -14.42
C PRO A 201 -16.37 -10.30 -13.74
N MET A 202 -17.39 -10.87 -13.10
CA MET A 202 -18.40 -10.09 -12.39
C MET A 202 -17.81 -9.26 -11.24
N ALA A 203 -16.89 -9.83 -10.44
CA ALA A 203 -16.23 -9.11 -9.36
C ALA A 203 -15.24 -8.04 -9.86
N GLN A 204 -14.77 -8.14 -11.11
CA GLN A 204 -13.95 -7.09 -11.73
C GLN A 204 -14.80 -5.95 -12.30
N VAL A 205 -16.02 -6.24 -12.74
CA VAL A 205 -16.94 -5.24 -13.34
C VAL A 205 -17.82 -4.57 -12.29
N SER A 206 -18.20 -5.27 -11.22
CA SER A 206 -19.05 -4.71 -10.17
C SER A 206 -18.60 -3.36 -9.60
N PRO A 207 -17.28 -3.06 -9.42
CA PRO A 207 -16.84 -1.75 -8.92
C PRO A 207 -17.13 -0.59 -9.89
N TYR A 208 -17.37 -0.87 -11.17
CA TYR A 208 -17.73 0.11 -12.19
C TYR A 208 -19.23 0.38 -12.23
N ILE A 209 -20.05 -0.56 -11.78
CA ILE A 209 -21.52 -0.45 -11.72
C ILE A 209 -21.93 0.11 -10.36
N MET A 210 -21.43 -0.53 -9.31
CA MET A 210 -21.65 -0.20 -7.91
C MET A 210 -20.50 0.69 -7.45
N VAL A 211 -20.56 1.99 -7.74
CA VAL A 211 -19.39 2.89 -7.65
C VAL A 211 -19.09 3.29 -6.20
N THR A 212 -20.09 3.71 -5.42
CA THR A 212 -19.90 4.22 -4.05
C THR A 212 -20.07 3.10 -3.01
N ARG A 213 -19.36 3.18 -1.88
CA ARG A 213 -19.41 2.14 -0.85
C ARG A 213 -20.74 2.14 -0.12
N ASN A 214 -21.27 3.32 0.17
CA ASN A 214 -22.52 3.46 0.89
C ASN A 214 -23.69 2.77 0.16
N THR A 215 -23.73 2.87 -1.18
CA THR A 215 -24.77 2.21 -2.00
C THR A 215 -24.48 0.74 -2.31
N SER A 216 -23.30 0.24 -1.94
CA SER A 216 -22.81 -1.13 -2.18
C SER A 216 -22.70 -1.95 -0.89
N SER A 217 -23.31 -1.46 0.18
CA SER A 217 -23.19 -2.06 1.51
C SER A 217 -24.29 -3.07 1.76
N ASN A 218 -23.94 -4.21 2.34
CA ASN A 218 -24.89 -5.12 2.96
C ASN A 218 -24.88 -4.94 4.48
N LEU A 219 -25.95 -5.36 5.14
CA LEU A 219 -26.18 -5.18 6.57
C LEU A 219 -26.43 -6.54 7.24
N PHE A 220 -25.79 -6.76 8.38
CA PHE A 220 -25.96 -7.96 9.19
C PHE A 220 -26.13 -7.61 10.67
N GLU A 221 -27.03 -8.32 11.35
CA GLU A 221 -27.29 -8.19 12.79
C GLU A 221 -27.38 -9.57 13.43
N ASP A 222 -26.79 -9.72 14.62
CA ASP A 222 -26.91 -10.92 15.44
C ASP A 222 -26.84 -10.56 16.93
N SER A 223 -27.35 -11.46 17.77
CA SER A 223 -27.27 -11.40 19.22
C SER A 223 -26.35 -12.50 19.72
N LEU A 224 -25.20 -12.11 20.27
CA LEU A 224 -24.19 -13.04 20.77
C LEU A 224 -24.46 -13.35 22.24
N GLU A 225 -24.65 -14.62 22.58
CA GLU A 225 -24.64 -15.10 23.97
C GLU A 225 -23.19 -15.00 24.49
N ILE A 226 -22.98 -14.33 25.61
CA ILE A 226 -21.64 -13.97 26.10
C ILE A 226 -21.23 -14.68 27.37
N THR A 227 -21.93 -15.72 27.84
CA THR A 227 -21.58 -16.40 29.11
C THR A 227 -20.18 -17.00 29.06
N HIS A 228 -19.83 -17.68 27.98
CA HIS A 228 -18.48 -18.24 27.77
C HIS A 228 -17.43 -17.14 27.61
N ILE A 229 -17.77 -16.07 26.88
CA ILE A 229 -16.92 -14.90 26.67
C ILE A 229 -16.63 -14.18 28.00
N ASP A 230 -17.65 -13.95 28.85
CA ASP A 230 -17.50 -13.32 30.16
C ASP A 230 -16.58 -14.16 31.07
N ARG A 231 -16.73 -15.49 31.05
CA ARG A 231 -15.86 -16.41 31.79
C ARG A 231 -14.41 -16.31 31.31
N TYR A 232 -14.21 -16.29 30.00
CA TYR A 232 -12.91 -16.15 29.37
C TYR A 232 -12.24 -14.81 29.69
N ILE A 233 -12.98 -13.70 29.60
CA ILE A 233 -12.49 -12.36 29.98
C ILE A 233 -12.05 -12.34 31.44
N ARG A 234 -12.86 -12.91 32.36
CA ARG A 234 -12.51 -12.98 33.78
C ARG A 234 -11.25 -13.81 34.02
N ARG A 235 -11.06 -14.90 33.26
CA ARG A 235 -9.85 -15.72 33.30
C ARG A 235 -8.63 -14.91 32.85
N LYS A 236 -8.68 -14.27 31.68
CA LYS A 236 -7.59 -13.43 31.16
C LYS A 236 -7.21 -12.27 32.09
N ARG A 237 -8.19 -11.65 32.74
CA ARG A 237 -7.91 -10.62 33.76
C ARG A 237 -7.16 -11.16 34.97
N ARG A 238 -7.47 -12.39 35.42
CA ARG A 238 -6.73 -13.05 36.52
C ARG A 238 -5.33 -13.48 36.10
N GLU A 239 -5.11 -13.78 34.82
CA GLU A 239 -3.80 -14.09 34.23
C GLU A 239 -2.90 -12.83 34.08
N GLY A 240 -3.39 -11.63 34.41
CA GLY A 240 -2.64 -10.38 34.40
C GLY A 240 -3.04 -9.38 33.31
N LEU A 241 -3.95 -9.75 32.41
CA LEU A 241 -4.48 -8.85 31.38
C LEU A 241 -5.65 -8.02 31.94
N THR A 242 -5.35 -7.12 32.87
CA THR A 242 -6.35 -6.41 33.70
C THR A 242 -7.42 -5.66 32.90
N SER A 243 -7.05 -5.08 31.76
CA SER A 243 -7.96 -4.33 30.88
C SER A 243 -8.61 -5.19 29.78
N PHE A 244 -8.42 -6.52 29.81
CA PHE A 244 -8.97 -7.43 28.80
C PHE A 244 -10.51 -7.35 28.80
N GLY A 245 -11.13 -7.46 27.63
CA GLY A 245 -12.53 -7.07 27.45
C GLY A 245 -13.10 -7.62 26.15
N ILE A 246 -14.39 -7.36 25.92
CA ILE A 246 -15.11 -7.96 24.80
C ILE A 246 -14.55 -7.56 23.44
N THR A 247 -14.08 -6.30 23.27
CA THR A 247 -13.42 -5.83 22.05
C THR A 247 -12.25 -6.74 21.65
N HIS A 248 -11.42 -7.12 22.62
CA HIS A 248 -10.27 -8.00 22.39
C HIS A 248 -10.71 -9.39 21.89
N VAL A 249 -11.78 -9.93 22.46
CA VAL A 249 -12.34 -11.23 22.03
C VAL A 249 -12.91 -11.13 20.62
N LEU A 250 -13.70 -10.09 20.34
CA LEU A 250 -14.31 -9.88 19.02
C LEU A 250 -13.25 -9.68 17.93
N LEU A 251 -12.19 -8.92 18.22
CA LEU A 251 -11.07 -8.68 17.30
C LEU A 251 -10.21 -9.94 17.10
N ALA A 252 -9.87 -10.66 18.17
CA ALA A 252 -9.11 -11.91 18.05
C ALA A 252 -9.90 -12.97 17.27
N ALA A 253 -11.21 -13.07 17.50
CA ALA A 253 -12.09 -13.91 16.70
C ALA A 253 -12.16 -13.46 15.23
N TYR A 254 -12.05 -12.15 14.95
CA TYR A 254 -12.05 -11.63 13.58
C TYR A 254 -10.75 -12.01 12.88
N CYS A 255 -9.61 -11.82 13.54
CA CYS A 255 -8.30 -12.24 13.03
C CYS A 255 -8.30 -13.74 12.72
N ARG A 256 -8.82 -14.56 13.64
CA ARG A 256 -9.02 -16.01 13.41
C ARG A 256 -9.94 -16.31 12.23
N GLY A 257 -10.99 -15.50 12.05
CA GLY A 257 -11.88 -15.60 10.90
C GLY A 257 -11.18 -15.31 9.58
N VAL A 258 -10.32 -14.29 9.54
CA VAL A 258 -9.52 -13.93 8.35
C VAL A 258 -8.58 -15.07 7.95
N CYS A 259 -8.06 -15.87 8.88
CA CYS A 259 -7.24 -17.05 8.55
C CYS A 259 -7.93 -18.03 7.60
N ARG A 260 -9.24 -18.24 7.81
CA ARG A 260 -10.05 -19.15 6.98
C ARG A 260 -10.74 -18.41 5.83
N TYR A 261 -10.98 -17.12 6.01
CA TYR A 261 -11.72 -16.29 5.09
C TYR A 261 -10.92 -15.01 4.74
N PRO A 262 -9.77 -15.12 4.05
CA PRO A 262 -8.88 -13.99 3.77
C PRO A 262 -9.53 -12.88 2.92
N GLY A 263 -10.58 -13.20 2.16
CA GLY A 263 -11.39 -12.24 1.42
C GLY A 263 -12.01 -11.11 2.25
N LEU A 264 -12.14 -11.26 3.58
CA LEU A 264 -12.57 -10.18 4.48
C LEU A 264 -11.54 -9.05 4.61
N ASN A 265 -10.27 -9.35 4.31
CA ASN A 265 -9.18 -8.37 4.34
C ASN A 265 -8.94 -7.69 2.98
N ARG A 266 -9.91 -7.82 2.05
CA ARG A 266 -9.92 -7.15 0.76
C ARG A 266 -10.53 -5.77 0.86
N PHE A 267 -10.16 -4.90 -0.07
CA PHE A 267 -10.72 -3.56 -0.18
C PHE A 267 -10.84 -3.12 -1.64
N LEU A 268 -11.66 -2.10 -1.89
CA LEU A 268 -11.74 -1.46 -3.20
C LEU A 268 -11.00 -0.14 -3.22
N ALA A 269 -10.24 0.11 -4.29
CA ALA A 269 -9.69 1.42 -4.61
C ALA A 269 -9.58 1.56 -6.13
N GLY A 270 -9.85 2.75 -6.69
CA GLY A 270 -9.73 2.96 -8.14
C GLY A 270 -10.51 1.95 -9.00
N GLN A 271 -11.70 1.53 -8.53
CA GLN A 271 -12.56 0.51 -9.16
C GLN A 271 -11.89 -0.87 -9.34
N LYS A 272 -10.92 -1.19 -8.48
CA LYS A 272 -10.23 -2.48 -8.46
C LYS A 272 -10.23 -3.03 -7.05
N VAL A 273 -10.19 -4.35 -6.95
CA VAL A 273 -10.12 -5.06 -5.67
C VAL A 273 -8.66 -5.34 -5.32
N TYR A 274 -8.33 -5.06 -4.07
CA TYR A 274 -7.03 -5.24 -3.46
C TYR A 274 -7.17 -6.08 -2.19
N THR A 275 -6.05 -6.58 -1.67
CA THR A 275 -5.96 -7.23 -0.36
C THR A 275 -4.83 -6.60 0.44
N HIS A 276 -5.06 -6.41 1.74
CA HIS A 276 -4.00 -6.03 2.67
C HIS A 276 -3.08 -7.23 3.01
N GLY A 277 -3.40 -8.43 2.51
CA GLY A 277 -2.64 -9.65 2.80
C GLY A 277 -2.78 -10.04 4.27
N ASP A 278 -1.66 -10.18 4.96
CA ASP A 278 -1.62 -10.57 6.38
C ASP A 278 -1.68 -9.36 7.34
N ASP A 279 -1.75 -8.14 6.81
CA ASP A 279 -1.90 -6.93 7.61
C ASP A 279 -3.39 -6.62 7.79
N ILE A 280 -3.93 -6.84 8.99
CA ILE A 280 -5.30 -6.49 9.35
C ILE A 280 -5.27 -5.13 10.05
N GLN A 281 -5.60 -4.08 9.30
CA GLN A 281 -5.61 -2.71 9.79
C GLN A 281 -6.92 -2.41 10.51
N TYR A 282 -6.89 -2.50 11.84
CA TYR A 282 -8.02 -2.19 12.70
C TYR A 282 -8.04 -0.70 13.05
N CYS A 283 -9.11 0.00 12.69
CA CYS A 283 -9.36 1.38 13.05
C CYS A 283 -10.35 1.48 14.22
N MET A 284 -10.05 2.35 15.19
CA MET A 284 -10.97 2.67 16.28
C MET A 284 -10.91 4.12 16.71
N THR A 285 -12.06 4.62 17.16
CA THR A 285 -12.15 5.93 17.81
C THR A 285 -11.83 5.80 19.29
N VAL A 286 -10.93 6.65 19.76
CA VAL A 286 -10.53 6.78 21.16
C VAL A 286 -10.86 8.19 21.63
N LYS A 287 -11.73 8.28 22.62
CA LYS A 287 -11.89 9.48 23.43
C LYS A 287 -10.83 9.48 24.53
N LYS A 288 -10.02 10.54 24.59
CA LYS A 288 -9.06 10.72 25.71
C LYS A 288 -9.82 10.93 27.03
N GLU A 289 -10.91 11.68 26.98
CA GLU A 289 -11.82 11.90 28.11
C GLU A 289 -13.27 11.57 27.70
N MET A 290 -14.04 10.94 28.59
CA MET A 290 -15.44 10.60 28.35
C MET A 290 -16.36 11.81 28.58
N THR A 291 -16.04 12.92 27.92
CA THR A 291 -16.81 14.17 27.92
C THR A 291 -17.26 14.52 26.50
N ALA A 292 -18.31 15.36 26.40
CA ALA A 292 -18.83 15.80 25.11
C ALA A 292 -17.79 16.63 24.32
N ASP A 293 -16.99 17.43 25.04
CA ASP A 293 -16.02 18.37 24.45
C ASP A 293 -14.65 17.74 24.16
N SER A 294 -14.39 16.51 24.63
CA SER A 294 -13.14 15.82 24.33
C SER A 294 -13.08 15.43 22.85
N PRO A 295 -12.03 15.83 22.11
CA PRO A 295 -11.88 15.46 20.72
C PRO A 295 -11.74 13.94 20.57
N ASP A 296 -12.33 13.43 19.50
CA ASP A 296 -12.20 12.04 19.10
C ASP A 296 -10.90 11.87 18.31
N THR A 297 -9.97 11.05 18.81
CA THR A 297 -8.77 10.65 18.05
C THR A 297 -8.99 9.27 17.46
N ILE A 298 -8.53 9.05 16.22
CA ILE A 298 -8.61 7.73 15.59
C ILE A 298 -7.26 7.06 15.59
N VAL A 299 -7.26 5.78 15.94
CA VAL A 299 -6.06 4.96 16.08
C VAL A 299 -6.17 3.77 15.14
N LYS A 300 -5.09 3.52 14.41
CA LYS A 300 -4.92 2.34 13.57
C LYS A 300 -3.98 1.35 14.26
N VAL A 301 -4.41 0.10 14.34
CA VAL A 301 -3.66 -1.01 14.95
C VAL A 301 -3.47 -2.08 13.89
N HIS A 302 -2.22 -2.48 13.69
CA HIS A 302 -1.84 -3.55 12.75
C HIS A 302 -1.90 -4.91 13.44
N LEU A 303 -2.95 -5.67 13.15
CA LEU A 303 -3.14 -7.04 13.58
C LEU A 303 -2.69 -8.00 12.48
N ASN A 304 -2.52 -9.27 12.84
CA ASN A 304 -2.13 -10.33 11.93
C ASN A 304 -3.05 -11.55 12.12
N PRO A 305 -3.37 -12.31 11.05
CA PRO A 305 -4.12 -13.57 11.18
C PRO A 305 -3.56 -14.53 12.23
N HIS A 306 -2.24 -14.53 12.45
CA HIS A 306 -1.57 -15.37 13.44
C HIS A 306 -1.70 -14.89 14.89
N ASP A 307 -2.19 -13.67 15.13
CA ASP A 307 -2.28 -13.10 16.48
C ASP A 307 -3.22 -13.91 17.37
N THR A 308 -2.78 -14.16 18.60
CA THR A 308 -3.60 -14.70 19.69
C THR A 308 -4.39 -13.59 20.38
N ALA A 309 -5.31 -13.95 21.28
CA ALA A 309 -6.02 -12.98 22.11
C ALA A 309 -5.07 -12.09 22.94
N ASP A 310 -3.95 -12.65 23.39
CA ASP A 310 -2.93 -11.92 24.16
C ASP A 310 -2.18 -10.92 23.28
N ASP A 311 -1.84 -11.30 22.04
CA ASP A 311 -1.18 -10.42 21.08
C ASP A 311 -2.10 -9.24 20.71
N VAL A 312 -3.37 -9.52 20.41
CA VAL A 312 -4.38 -8.50 20.14
C VAL A 312 -4.51 -7.55 21.33
N TYR A 313 -4.57 -8.08 22.56
CA TYR A 313 -4.59 -7.25 23.77
C TYR A 313 -3.38 -6.34 23.89
N ARG A 314 -2.16 -6.88 23.74
CA ARG A 314 -0.92 -6.11 23.88
C ARG A 314 -0.81 -5.03 22.81
N LYS A 315 -1.14 -5.34 21.55
CA LYS A 315 -1.12 -4.39 20.44
C LYS A 315 -2.13 -3.26 20.67
N LEU A 316 -3.34 -3.60 21.09
CA LEU A 316 -4.38 -2.61 21.34
C LEU A 316 -4.04 -1.71 22.54
N GLN A 317 -3.57 -2.32 23.63
CA GLN A 317 -3.17 -1.60 24.84
C GLN A 317 -1.99 -0.66 24.56
N SER A 318 -0.98 -1.10 23.80
CA SER A 318 0.14 -0.26 23.37
C SER A 318 -0.35 0.93 22.54
N ALA A 319 -1.29 0.71 21.60
CA ALA A 319 -1.84 1.78 20.79
C ALA A 319 -2.62 2.82 21.61
N VAL A 320 -3.42 2.36 22.58
CA VAL A 320 -4.16 3.24 23.52
C VAL A 320 -3.21 4.02 24.42
N GLU A 321 -2.18 3.37 24.98
CA GLU A 321 -1.17 4.02 25.82
C GLU A 321 -0.38 5.08 25.04
N ASN A 322 0.02 4.78 23.80
CA ASN A 322 0.69 5.74 22.94
C ASN A 322 -0.17 6.99 22.72
N VAL A 323 -1.47 6.83 22.50
CA VAL A 323 -2.39 7.98 22.28
C VAL A 323 -2.64 8.77 23.55
N LYS A 324 -2.74 8.10 24.70
CA LYS A 324 -2.88 8.77 26.01
C LYS A 324 -1.62 9.54 26.41
N ASN A 325 -0.43 9.00 26.10
CA ASN A 325 0.86 9.59 26.46
C ASN A 325 1.36 10.62 25.44
N THR A 326 0.80 10.62 24.23
CA THR A 326 1.08 11.67 23.23
C THR A 326 0.26 12.91 23.57
N PRO A 327 0.84 14.12 23.49
CA PRO A 327 0.09 15.38 23.58
C PRO A 327 -1.14 15.41 22.64
N LEU A 328 -2.03 16.40 22.78
CA LEU A 328 -3.22 16.58 21.93
C LEU A 328 -2.92 16.66 20.41
N ASP A 329 -1.65 16.73 20.03
CA ASP A 329 -1.13 16.79 18.67
C ASP A 329 -0.83 15.39 18.09
N SER A 330 -1.83 14.50 18.04
CA SER A 330 -1.66 13.23 17.32
C SER A 330 -1.42 13.48 15.82
N SER A 331 -0.77 12.55 15.11
CA SER A 331 -0.46 12.73 13.67
C SER A 331 -1.72 12.90 12.82
N PHE A 332 -2.84 12.26 13.20
CA PHE A 332 -4.14 12.47 12.58
C PHE A 332 -4.70 13.86 12.89
N ASP A 333 -4.71 14.26 14.17
CA ASP A 333 -5.26 15.55 14.60
C ASP A 333 -4.49 16.73 13.97
N ASN A 334 -3.18 16.60 13.82
CA ASN A 334 -2.34 17.57 13.10
C ASN A 334 -2.67 17.63 11.60
N THR A 335 -2.92 16.48 10.98
CA THR A 335 -3.29 16.43 9.56
C THR A 335 -4.67 17.05 9.35
N ALA A 336 -5.63 16.74 10.22
CA ALA A 336 -6.96 17.34 10.20
C ALA A 336 -6.90 18.85 10.47
N GLY A 337 -6.14 19.29 11.48
CA GLY A 337 -5.91 20.70 11.79
C GLY A 337 -5.24 21.45 10.63
N ALA A 338 -4.28 20.86 9.93
CA ALA A 338 -3.70 21.47 8.74
C ALA A 338 -4.73 21.69 7.63
N LEU A 339 -5.70 20.77 7.48
CA LEU A 339 -6.78 20.93 6.51
C LEU A 339 -7.78 22.02 6.90
N THR A 340 -8.02 22.28 8.20
CA THR A 340 -8.95 23.35 8.62
C THR A 340 -8.41 24.75 8.37
N LEU A 341 -7.09 24.91 8.25
CA LEU A 341 -6.44 26.19 7.89
C LEU A 341 -6.67 26.57 6.41
N ILE A 342 -7.11 25.63 5.58
CA ILE A 342 -7.32 25.86 4.16
C ILE A 342 -8.71 26.50 3.96
N PRO A 343 -8.83 27.67 3.29
CA PRO A 343 -10.12 28.26 2.99
C PRO A 343 -11.01 27.30 2.18
N GLY A 344 -12.32 27.31 2.42
CA GLY A 344 -13.23 26.25 1.95
C GLY A 344 -13.16 25.89 0.45
N VAL A 345 -12.96 26.87 -0.44
CA VAL A 345 -12.81 26.62 -1.89
C VAL A 345 -11.53 25.83 -2.19
N PHE A 346 -10.42 26.21 -1.58
CA PHE A 346 -9.15 25.50 -1.70
C PHE A 346 -9.22 24.14 -1.00
N LEU A 347 -9.93 24.02 0.13
CA LEU A 347 -10.12 22.73 0.80
C LEU A 347 -10.89 21.76 -0.10
N LYS A 348 -11.94 22.22 -0.80
CA LYS A 348 -12.65 21.40 -1.78
C LYS A 348 -11.72 20.91 -2.89
N PHE A 349 -10.85 21.77 -3.41
CA PHE A 349 -9.84 21.38 -4.39
C PHE A 349 -8.83 20.37 -3.82
N THR A 350 -8.33 20.60 -2.61
CA THR A 350 -7.42 19.69 -1.91
C THR A 350 -8.04 18.31 -1.70
N VAL A 351 -9.29 18.24 -1.24
CA VAL A 351 -9.99 16.96 -1.07
C VAL A 351 -10.21 16.27 -2.41
N TRP A 352 -10.55 17.01 -3.47
CA TRP A 352 -10.64 16.45 -4.83
C TRP A 352 -9.29 15.89 -5.32
N LEU A 353 -8.19 16.59 -5.05
CA LEU A 353 -6.84 16.14 -5.39
C LEU A 353 -6.48 14.87 -4.62
N LEU A 354 -6.73 14.83 -3.31
CA LEU A 354 -6.49 13.64 -2.48
C LEU A 354 -7.32 12.44 -2.96
N LYS A 355 -8.60 12.64 -3.30
CA LYS A 355 -9.46 11.61 -3.90
C LYS A 355 -8.91 11.12 -5.24
N THR A 356 -8.40 12.02 -6.07
CA THR A 356 -7.82 11.66 -7.38
C THR A 356 -6.52 10.87 -7.19
N MET A 357 -5.65 11.30 -6.28
CA MET A 357 -4.44 10.57 -5.93
C MET A 357 -4.76 9.18 -5.37
N ASP A 358 -5.74 9.08 -4.47
CA ASP A 358 -6.18 7.81 -3.93
C ASP A 358 -6.78 6.91 -5.03
N TYR A 359 -7.61 7.44 -5.93
CA TYR A 359 -8.16 6.67 -7.06
C TYR A 359 -7.06 6.00 -7.91
N PHE A 360 -5.94 6.67 -8.12
CA PHE A 360 -4.79 6.12 -8.87
C PHE A 360 -3.76 5.38 -8.01
N GLY A 361 -3.97 5.25 -6.69
CA GLY A 361 -3.02 4.57 -5.79
C GLY A 361 -1.73 5.35 -5.55
N MET A 362 -1.77 6.67 -5.70
CA MET A 362 -0.65 7.59 -5.52
C MET A 362 -0.64 8.26 -4.15
N LEU A 363 -1.56 7.91 -3.25
CA LEU A 363 -1.60 8.49 -1.91
C LEU A 363 -0.36 8.06 -1.10
N PRO A 364 0.38 9.01 -0.49
CA PRO A 364 1.53 8.69 0.34
C PRO A 364 1.19 7.73 1.50
N LYS A 365 2.11 6.81 1.81
CA LYS A 365 1.93 5.83 2.88
C LYS A 365 1.63 6.47 4.25
N PHE A 366 2.24 7.61 4.57
CA PHE A 366 1.96 8.29 5.84
C PHE A 366 0.52 8.79 5.94
N LEU A 367 -0.08 9.26 4.83
CA LEU A 367 -1.48 9.68 4.82
C LEU A 367 -2.41 8.48 4.95
N LEU A 368 -2.08 7.35 4.31
CA LEU A 368 -2.83 6.11 4.46
C LEU A 368 -2.79 5.61 5.91
N GLU A 369 -1.63 5.72 6.57
CA GLU A 369 -1.44 5.29 7.96
C GLU A 369 -2.29 6.08 8.94
N VAL A 370 -2.29 7.41 8.83
CA VAL A 370 -3.09 8.28 9.71
C VAL A 370 -4.57 8.35 9.34
N SER A 371 -4.93 7.92 8.12
CA SER A 371 -6.31 8.05 7.66
C SER A 371 -7.23 7.03 8.32
N PRO A 372 -8.33 7.47 8.96
CA PRO A 372 -9.32 6.58 9.55
C PRO A 372 -10.19 5.86 8.51
N PHE A 373 -10.15 6.36 7.28
CA PHE A 373 -10.97 5.89 6.17
C PHE A 373 -10.30 4.76 5.38
N HIS A 374 -9.01 4.52 5.63
CA HIS A 374 -8.24 3.46 4.98
C HIS A 374 -7.91 2.38 5.99
N GLY A 375 -8.22 1.13 5.69
CA GLY A 375 -7.95 0.01 6.57
C GLY A 375 -8.82 -1.20 6.27
N SER A 376 -8.75 -2.21 7.13
CA SER A 376 -9.41 -3.50 6.94
C SER A 376 -10.76 -3.56 7.65
N LEU A 377 -10.85 -2.96 8.83
CA LEU A 377 -12.00 -3.11 9.72
C LEU A 377 -12.10 -1.91 10.65
N PHE A 378 -13.33 -1.43 10.85
CA PHE A 378 -13.66 -0.57 11.98
C PHE A 378 -14.53 -1.34 12.97
N PHE A 379 -14.21 -1.27 14.26
CA PHE A 379 -15.06 -1.81 15.33
C PHE A 379 -15.30 -0.72 16.37
N THR A 380 -16.57 -0.35 16.55
CA THR A 380 -16.97 0.67 17.51
C THR A 380 -17.79 0.08 18.67
N SER A 381 -17.54 0.58 19.87
CA SER A 381 -18.24 0.19 21.09
C SER A 381 -19.33 1.21 21.41
N MET A 382 -20.58 0.84 21.20
CA MET A 382 -21.73 1.61 21.68
C MET A 382 -22.06 1.27 23.14
N GLY A 383 -21.58 0.12 23.63
CA GLY A 383 -21.75 -0.29 25.02
C GLY A 383 -21.10 0.66 26.03
N SER A 384 -19.99 1.32 25.68
CA SER A 384 -19.37 2.38 26.50
C SER A 384 -20.21 3.66 26.58
N LEU A 385 -21.13 3.86 25.64
CA LEU A 385 -22.09 4.97 25.62
C LEU A 385 -23.45 4.57 26.21
N GLY A 386 -23.63 3.31 26.59
CA GLY A 386 -24.87 2.79 27.17
C GLY A 386 -26.02 2.60 26.18
N ILE A 387 -25.74 2.50 24.87
CA ILE A 387 -26.78 2.34 23.84
C ILE A 387 -26.64 1.00 23.07
N PRO A 388 -27.72 0.51 22.43
CA PRO A 388 -27.65 -0.62 21.49
C PRO A 388 -26.74 -0.33 20.28
N PRO A 389 -26.29 -1.35 19.54
CA PRO A 389 -25.46 -1.12 18.35
C PRO A 389 -26.27 -0.44 17.24
N ILE A 390 -25.57 0.34 16.41
CA ILE A 390 -26.10 0.97 15.21
C ILE A 390 -25.43 0.37 13.96
N TYR A 391 -26.10 0.46 12.81
CA TYR A 391 -25.42 0.31 11.54
C TYR A 391 -24.64 1.58 11.24
N HIS A 392 -23.32 1.47 11.11
CA HIS A 392 -22.50 2.58 10.65
C HIS A 392 -22.34 2.49 9.14
N HIS A 393 -22.34 3.61 8.44
CA HIS A 393 -22.10 3.64 7.01
C HIS A 393 -20.64 3.30 6.69
N LEU A 394 -20.39 2.79 5.48
CA LEU A 394 -19.04 2.79 4.92
C LEU A 394 -18.71 4.17 4.35
N TYR A 395 -17.45 4.58 4.48
CA TYR A 395 -16.99 5.85 3.95
C TYR A 395 -16.74 5.76 2.44
N ASP A 396 -17.31 6.71 1.68
CA ASP A 396 -17.05 6.78 0.24
C ASP A 396 -15.63 7.27 -0.09
N PHE A 397 -15.05 8.08 0.80
CA PHE A 397 -13.61 8.37 0.79
C PHE A 397 -12.88 7.28 1.56
N GLY A 398 -11.72 6.82 1.06
CA GLY A 398 -10.95 5.74 1.67
C GLY A 398 -11.22 4.38 1.05
N ASN A 399 -10.95 3.30 1.79
CA ASN A 399 -11.08 1.93 1.31
C ASN A 399 -11.62 0.92 2.35
N LEU A 400 -12.01 1.38 3.54
CA LEU A 400 -12.46 0.51 4.63
C LEU A 400 -13.71 -0.32 4.24
N PRO A 401 -13.61 -1.67 4.22
CA PRO A 401 -14.64 -2.55 3.67
C PRO A 401 -15.65 -3.07 4.70
N VAL A 402 -15.30 -3.07 5.99
CA VAL A 402 -16.11 -3.69 7.06
C VAL A 402 -16.18 -2.75 8.25
N PHE A 403 -17.41 -2.46 8.70
CA PHE A 403 -17.67 -1.68 9.90
C PHE A 403 -18.57 -2.47 10.85
N GLY A 404 -18.03 -2.87 11.99
CA GLY A 404 -18.74 -3.51 13.08
C GLY A 404 -19.07 -2.56 14.23
N ALA A 405 -20.22 -2.75 14.85
CA ALA A 405 -20.63 -2.07 16.07
C ALA A 405 -21.20 -3.09 17.06
N PHE A 406 -20.94 -2.92 18.35
CA PHE A 406 -21.55 -3.74 19.39
C PHE A 406 -22.08 -2.90 20.55
N GLY A 407 -23.22 -3.32 21.10
CA GLY A 407 -23.95 -2.58 22.12
C GLY A 407 -23.56 -2.91 23.56
N MET A 408 -24.37 -2.39 24.48
CA MET A 408 -24.29 -2.76 25.90
C MET A 408 -24.67 -4.23 26.13
N LYS A 409 -24.13 -4.80 27.21
CA LYS A 409 -24.55 -6.13 27.67
C LYS A 409 -25.98 -6.06 28.17
N ARG A 410 -26.84 -6.95 27.69
CA ARG A 410 -28.21 -7.12 28.18
C ARG A 410 -28.43 -8.53 28.72
N ARG A 411 -29.39 -8.68 29.62
CA ARG A 411 -29.87 -9.99 30.05
C ARG A 411 -31.15 -10.31 29.29
N ALA A 412 -31.31 -11.55 28.88
CA ALA A 412 -32.52 -12.05 28.25
C ALA A 412 -32.91 -13.37 28.89
N VAL A 413 -34.21 -13.59 29.01
CA VAL A 413 -34.79 -14.80 29.55
C VAL A 413 -35.11 -15.72 28.39
N GLU A 414 -34.58 -16.94 28.40
CA GLU A 414 -34.85 -17.95 27.38
C GLU A 414 -35.56 -19.15 27.98
N VAL A 415 -36.53 -19.68 27.24
CA VAL A 415 -37.20 -20.94 27.54
C VAL A 415 -36.40 -22.06 26.87
N GLN A 416 -35.96 -23.01 27.67
CA GLN A 416 -35.27 -24.21 27.21
C GLN A 416 -36.26 -25.23 26.65
N GLU A 417 -35.75 -26.25 25.95
CA GLU A 417 -36.60 -27.32 25.38
C GLU A 417 -37.40 -28.09 26.44
N ASP A 418 -36.90 -28.18 27.67
CA ASP A 418 -37.58 -28.82 28.81
C ASP A 418 -38.62 -27.90 29.50
N GLY A 419 -38.85 -26.70 28.97
CA GLY A 419 -39.74 -25.69 29.54
C GLY A 419 -39.15 -24.90 30.71
N SER A 420 -37.91 -25.19 31.13
CA SER A 420 -37.22 -24.41 32.14
C SER A 420 -36.80 -23.04 31.60
N VAL A 421 -36.66 -22.07 32.49
CA VAL A 421 -36.38 -20.68 32.15
C VAL A 421 -34.99 -20.31 32.64
N VAL A 422 -34.13 -19.87 31.73
CA VAL A 422 -32.74 -19.50 32.05
C VAL A 422 -32.47 -18.07 31.62
N GLU A 423 -31.88 -17.29 32.53
CA GLU A 423 -31.35 -15.97 32.20
C GLU A 423 -29.98 -16.13 31.54
N LYS A 424 -29.83 -15.58 30.33
CA LYS A 424 -28.57 -15.51 29.60
C LYS A 424 -28.17 -14.07 29.34
N LYS A 425 -26.88 -13.85 29.09
CA LYS A 425 -26.35 -12.54 28.77
C LYS A 425 -26.06 -12.44 27.28
N TYR A 426 -26.45 -11.32 26.70
CA TYR A 426 -26.30 -11.05 25.29
C TYR A 426 -25.56 -9.74 25.04
N VAL A 427 -24.86 -9.69 23.92
CA VAL A 427 -24.40 -8.46 23.27
C VAL A 427 -24.87 -8.50 21.83
N ASP A 428 -25.60 -7.48 21.44
CA ASP A 428 -26.04 -7.33 20.06
C ASP A 428 -24.90 -6.72 19.24
N ILE A 429 -24.72 -7.24 18.02
CA ILE A 429 -23.71 -6.81 17.06
C ILE A 429 -24.38 -6.43 15.75
N LYS A 430 -23.82 -5.43 15.08
CA LYS A 430 -24.21 -5.01 13.74
C LYS A 430 -22.98 -4.84 12.86
N PHE A 431 -23.07 -5.27 11.62
CA PHE A 431 -22.03 -5.11 10.61
C PHE A 431 -22.61 -4.45 9.36
N THR A 432 -21.86 -3.51 8.83
CA THR A 432 -22.03 -2.97 7.48
C THR A 432 -20.80 -3.37 6.67
N MET A 433 -20.99 -4.08 5.56
CA MET A 433 -19.87 -4.63 4.79
C MET A 433 -20.02 -4.36 3.29
N ASP A 434 -18.89 -4.23 2.60
CA ASP A 434 -18.86 -3.97 1.16
C ASP A 434 -19.10 -5.27 0.38
N GLU A 435 -20.27 -5.42 -0.24
CA GLU A 435 -20.63 -6.63 -0.98
C GLU A 435 -19.73 -6.89 -2.20
N ARG A 436 -18.94 -5.90 -2.63
CA ARG A 436 -18.06 -6.04 -3.79
C ARG A 436 -16.75 -6.78 -3.46
N ILE A 437 -16.39 -6.91 -2.17
CA ILE A 437 -15.16 -7.65 -1.79
C ILE A 437 -15.36 -9.16 -1.78
N VAL A 438 -16.53 -9.62 -1.31
CA VAL A 438 -16.97 -11.02 -1.23
C VAL A 438 -18.51 -11.09 -1.25
N ASP A 439 -19.06 -12.23 -1.67
CA ASP A 439 -20.50 -12.42 -1.78
C ASP A 439 -21.19 -12.78 -0.43
N GLY A 440 -22.52 -12.83 -0.45
CA GLY A 440 -23.33 -13.19 0.72
C GLY A 440 -23.08 -14.62 1.24
N PHE A 441 -22.72 -15.58 0.36
CA PHE A 441 -22.40 -16.94 0.79
C PHE A 441 -21.12 -16.95 1.64
N TYR A 442 -20.12 -16.21 1.19
CA TYR A 442 -18.85 -16.04 1.89
C TYR A 442 -19.04 -15.37 3.25
N TYR A 443 -19.81 -14.28 3.31
CA TYR A 443 -20.14 -13.63 4.58
C TYR A 443 -20.90 -14.55 5.54
N ALA A 444 -21.90 -15.29 5.05
CA ALA A 444 -22.64 -16.24 5.87
C ALA A 444 -21.74 -17.35 6.44
N ALA A 445 -20.80 -17.85 5.63
CA ALA A 445 -19.81 -18.84 6.07
C ALA A 445 -18.86 -18.27 7.15
N PHE A 446 -18.43 -17.02 6.98
CA PHE A 446 -17.67 -16.30 8.00
C PHE A 446 -18.46 -16.15 9.30
N PHE A 447 -19.69 -15.60 9.28
CA PHE A 447 -20.45 -15.36 10.51
C PHE A 447 -20.76 -16.65 11.29
N LYS A 448 -21.07 -17.75 10.59
CA LYS A 448 -21.21 -19.08 11.22
C LYS A 448 -19.93 -19.52 11.92
N HIS A 449 -18.78 -19.32 11.27
CA HIS A 449 -17.48 -19.64 11.85
C HIS A 449 -17.13 -18.73 13.03
N TYR A 450 -17.35 -17.42 12.88
CA TYR A 450 -17.14 -16.40 13.89
C TYR A 450 -17.95 -16.69 15.16
N ARG A 451 -19.24 -17.04 15.01
CA ARG A 451 -20.10 -17.45 16.13
C ARG A 451 -19.57 -18.71 16.84
N ARG A 452 -19.07 -19.69 16.09
CA ARG A 452 -18.47 -20.91 16.67
C ARG A 452 -17.20 -20.60 17.47
N ILE A 453 -16.35 -19.69 16.98
CA ILE A 453 -15.17 -19.21 17.72
C ILE A 453 -15.60 -18.52 19.01
N LEU A 454 -16.60 -17.64 18.95
CA LEU A 454 -17.08 -16.90 20.10
C LEU A 454 -17.76 -17.78 21.17
N ALA A 455 -18.36 -18.90 20.77
CA ALA A 455 -18.87 -19.91 21.70
C ALA A 455 -17.75 -20.67 22.45
N HIS A 456 -16.55 -20.72 21.86
CA HIS A 456 -15.36 -21.42 22.39
C HIS A 456 -14.12 -20.51 22.40
N PRO A 457 -14.14 -19.39 23.14
CA PRO A 457 -13.10 -18.36 23.06
C PRO A 457 -11.71 -18.84 23.50
N GLU A 458 -11.62 -19.96 24.23
CA GLU A 458 -10.35 -20.59 24.62
C GLU A 458 -9.44 -20.95 23.44
N ILE A 459 -9.99 -21.17 22.24
CA ILE A 459 -9.17 -21.46 21.06
C ILE A 459 -8.32 -20.26 20.62
N LEU A 460 -8.67 -19.05 21.09
CA LEU A 460 -7.95 -17.81 20.79
C LEU A 460 -6.64 -17.67 21.57
N ASP A 461 -6.38 -18.57 22.53
CA ASP A 461 -5.11 -18.63 23.27
C ASP A 461 -3.95 -19.15 22.40
N ASN A 462 -4.27 -19.91 21.35
CA ASN A 462 -3.28 -20.55 20.49
C ASN A 462 -3.29 -19.89 19.10
N PRO A 463 -2.17 -19.84 18.38
CA PRO A 463 -2.15 -19.38 16.99
C PRO A 463 -3.01 -20.29 16.07
N PRO A 464 -3.39 -19.84 14.87
CA PRO A 464 -4.08 -20.68 13.90
C PRO A 464 -3.18 -21.82 13.42
N GLU A 465 -3.77 -23.01 13.28
CA GLU A 465 -3.09 -24.18 12.70
C GLU A 465 -2.74 -23.94 11.22
N GLU A 466 -3.62 -23.25 10.50
CA GLU A 466 -3.45 -22.93 9.09
C GLU A 466 -3.96 -21.50 8.80
N VAL A 467 -3.24 -20.77 7.95
CA VAL A 467 -3.66 -19.48 7.40
C VAL A 467 -3.75 -19.63 5.88
N LEU A 468 -4.98 -19.58 5.37
CA LEU A 468 -5.24 -19.68 3.95
C LEU A 468 -4.85 -18.38 3.26
N SER A 469 -4.02 -18.49 2.23
CA SER A 469 -3.68 -17.34 1.38
C SER A 469 -4.88 -16.94 0.51
N ASP A 470 -5.03 -15.64 0.29
CA ASP A 470 -6.00 -15.13 -0.68
C ASP A 470 -5.57 -15.49 -2.13
N ILE A 471 -6.53 -15.43 -3.05
CA ILE A 471 -6.31 -15.63 -4.49
C ILE A 471 -5.33 -14.60 -5.08
N ASP A 472 -4.90 -14.81 -6.32
CA ASP A 472 -3.90 -13.97 -7.00
C ASP A 472 -4.44 -12.71 -7.69
#